data_AF-A0A926PA54-F1
#
_entry.id   AF-A0A926PA54-F1
#
_cell.length_a   1.000
_cell.length_b   1.000
_cell.length_c   1.000
_cell.angle_alpha   90.00
_cell.angle_beta   90.00
_cell.angle_gamma   90.00
#
_symmetry.space_group_name_H-M   'P 1'
#
loop_
_entity.id
_entity.type
_entity.pdbx_description
1 polymer ?
#
loop_
_entity_poly.entity_id
_entity_poly.type
_entity_poly.pdbx_seq_one_letter_code
_entity_poly.pdbx_strand_id
1 'polypeptide(L)'
;MNKTSWKDTEEFFTSYLEKKGMAWWVEIITAPPKCIYYFGPFASSYEAQLSSGSYIEDLEQEEAQVMAVDIKRGQPRELTIFEDELVKVLQQRLEPVTSSFTEAWVG
;
A
#
# COMPACT_ATOMS: atom_id res chain seq x y z
N MET A 1 -20.33 18.74 -21.43
CA MET A 1 -19.64 18.61 -20.12
C MET A 1 -18.14 18.51 -20.37
N ASN A 2 -17.40 19.45 -19.81
CA ASN A 2 -15.94 19.56 -19.83
C ASN A 2 -15.33 18.46 -18.95
N LYS A 3 -14.59 17.53 -19.59
CA LYS A 3 -13.93 16.38 -18.95
C LYS A 3 -12.89 16.76 -17.88
N THR A 4 -12.42 18.01 -17.89
CA THR A 4 -11.40 18.54 -16.97
C THR A 4 -11.92 18.64 -15.53
N SER A 5 -13.18 19.07 -15.35
CA SER A 5 -13.76 19.36 -14.01
C SER A 5 -13.75 18.18 -13.04
N TRP A 6 -13.93 16.96 -13.54
CA TRP A 6 -14.09 15.77 -12.69
C TRP A 6 -12.75 15.17 -12.29
N LYS A 7 -11.76 15.17 -13.20
CA LYS A 7 -10.41 14.68 -12.92
C LYS A 7 -9.74 15.53 -11.84
N ASP A 8 -9.87 16.85 -11.94
CA ASP A 8 -9.33 17.77 -10.94
C ASP A 8 -9.95 17.54 -9.54
N THR A 9 -11.23 17.16 -9.49
CA THR A 9 -11.95 16.86 -8.24
C THR A 9 -11.50 15.52 -7.63
N GLU A 10 -11.30 14.51 -8.47
CA GLU A 10 -10.86 13.18 -8.07
C GLU A 10 -9.42 13.21 -7.53
N GLU A 11 -8.51 13.89 -8.21
CA GLU A 11 -7.12 14.09 -7.74
C GLU A 11 -7.08 14.81 -6.39
N PHE A 12 -7.88 15.87 -6.23
CA PHE A 12 -7.99 16.59 -4.97
C PHE A 12 -8.50 15.68 -3.84
N PHE A 13 -9.55 14.90 -4.11
CA PHE A 13 -10.14 14.01 -3.12
C PHE A 13 -9.20 12.87 -2.73
N THR A 14 -8.52 12.26 -3.70
CA THR A 14 -7.52 11.21 -3.45
C THR A 14 -6.36 11.74 -2.62
N SER A 15 -5.82 12.93 -2.94
CA SER A 15 -4.76 13.55 -2.13
C SER A 15 -5.22 13.85 -0.70
N TYR A 16 -6.48 14.26 -0.51
CA TYR A 16 -7.05 14.44 0.82
C TYR A 16 -7.14 13.12 1.60
N LEU A 17 -7.61 12.05 0.96
CA LEU A 17 -7.69 10.72 1.57
C LEU A 17 -6.31 10.18 1.93
N GLU A 18 -5.32 10.35 1.06
CA GLU A 18 -3.93 9.95 1.29
C GLU A 18 -3.35 10.64 2.53
N LYS A 19 -3.50 11.97 2.62
CA LYS A 19 -3.04 12.75 3.79
C LYS A 19 -3.70 12.34 5.09
N LYS A 20 -4.88 11.73 5.04
CA LYS A 20 -5.60 11.19 6.20
C LYS A 20 -5.31 9.72 6.46
N GLY A 21 -4.50 9.05 5.63
CA GLY A 21 -4.25 7.62 5.68
C GLY A 21 -5.47 6.76 5.37
N MET A 22 -6.43 7.32 4.62
CA MET A 22 -7.68 6.68 4.24
C MET A 22 -7.75 6.27 2.76
N ALA A 23 -6.74 6.64 1.96
CA ALA A 23 -6.63 6.21 0.58
C ALA A 23 -6.45 4.69 0.50
N TRP A 24 -6.87 4.12 -0.62
CA TRP A 24 -6.69 2.72 -0.94
C TRP A 24 -5.38 2.50 -1.68
N TRP A 25 -4.75 1.37 -1.40
CA TRP A 25 -3.47 0.95 -1.97
C TRP A 25 -3.54 -0.52 -2.35
N VAL A 26 -2.88 -0.88 -3.44
CA VAL A 26 -2.61 -2.27 -3.82
C VAL A 26 -1.24 -2.64 -3.26
N GLU A 27 -1.18 -3.57 -2.31
CA GLU A 27 0.06 -4.17 -1.85
C GLU A 27 0.35 -5.44 -2.67
N ILE A 28 1.49 -5.50 -3.35
CA ILE A 28 1.93 -6.68 -4.11
C ILE A 28 3.21 -7.21 -3.50
N ILE A 29 3.24 -8.50 -3.16
CA ILE A 29 4.42 -9.19 -2.65
C ILE A 29 4.97 -10.07 -3.75
N THR A 30 6.26 -9.95 -4.06
CA THR A 30 6.94 -10.79 -5.06
C THR A 30 7.81 -11.87 -4.42
N ALA A 31 8.09 -12.91 -5.19
CA ALA A 31 9.10 -13.94 -4.93
C ALA A 31 10.45 -13.49 -5.53
N PRO A 32 11.57 -14.21 -5.27
CA PRO A 32 12.93 -13.71 -5.45
C PRO A 32 13.19 -12.89 -6.74
N PRO A 33 13.63 -11.62 -6.62
CA PRO A 33 13.87 -10.90 -5.36
C PRO A 33 12.56 -10.57 -4.62
N LYS A 34 12.54 -10.85 -3.31
CA LYS A 34 11.35 -10.64 -2.49
C LYS A 34 11.17 -9.15 -2.22
N CYS A 35 10.15 -8.55 -2.81
CA CYS A 35 9.81 -7.15 -2.62
C CYS A 35 8.35 -7.00 -2.18
N ILE A 36 8.03 -5.88 -1.54
CA ILE A 36 6.66 -5.42 -1.31
C ILE A 36 6.48 -4.09 -2.04
N TYR A 37 5.52 -4.03 -2.96
CA TYR A 37 5.16 -2.83 -3.70
C TYR A 37 3.82 -2.28 -3.22
N TYR A 38 3.69 -0.96 -3.14
CA TYR A 38 2.42 -0.28 -2.92
C TYR A 38 2.10 0.62 -4.11
N PHE A 39 0.98 0.34 -4.78
CA PHE A 39 0.46 1.16 -5.87
C PHE A 39 -0.79 1.92 -5.43
N GLY A 40 -0.87 3.19 -5.82
CA GLY A 40 -1.90 4.14 -5.40
C GLY A 40 -1.32 5.55 -5.30
N PRO A 41 -1.97 6.46 -4.53
CA PRO A 41 -3.23 6.27 -3.80
C PRO A 41 -4.45 6.18 -4.72
N PHE A 42 -5.49 5.46 -4.29
CA PHE A 42 -6.80 5.38 -4.96
C PHE A 42 -7.92 5.94 -4.09
N ALA A 43 -8.95 6.52 -4.72
CA ALA A 43 -10.12 7.02 -4.01
C ALA A 43 -11.01 5.88 -3.49
N SER A 44 -10.98 4.72 -4.15
CA SER A 44 -11.82 3.57 -3.81
C SER A 44 -11.08 2.23 -3.95
N SER A 45 -11.56 1.21 -3.24
CA SER A 45 -11.06 -0.15 -3.37
C SER A 45 -11.33 -0.75 -4.75
N TYR A 46 -12.44 -0.35 -5.39
CA TYR A 46 -12.81 -0.81 -6.72
C TYR A 46 -11.82 -0.32 -7.78
N GLU A 47 -11.43 0.96 -7.71
CA GLU A 47 -10.42 1.54 -8.59
C GLU A 47 -9.07 0.84 -8.41
N ALA A 48 -8.64 0.66 -7.15
CA ALA A 48 -7.43 -0.10 -6.82
C ALA A 48 -7.47 -1.53 -7.41
N GLN A 49 -8.62 -2.21 -7.29
CA GLN A 49 -8.80 -3.55 -7.84
C GLN A 49 -8.70 -3.56 -9.36
N LEU A 50 -9.35 -2.62 -10.03
CA LEU A 50 -9.36 -2.52 -11.49
C LEU A 50 -7.95 -2.25 -12.03
N SER A 51 -7.16 -1.43 -11.34
CA SER A 51 -5.78 -1.12 -11.70
C SER A 51 -4.77 -2.20 -11.32
N SER A 52 -5.11 -3.10 -10.38
CA SER A 52 -4.15 -4.11 -9.89
C SER A 52 -3.57 -5.01 -10.98
N GLY A 53 -4.37 -5.35 -12.00
CA GLY A 53 -3.95 -6.22 -13.10
C GLY A 53 -2.77 -5.66 -13.89
N SER A 54 -2.77 -4.37 -14.22
CA SER A 54 -1.65 -3.77 -14.98
C SER A 54 -0.35 -3.77 -14.19
N TYR A 55 -0.40 -3.58 -12.86
CA TYR A 55 0.81 -3.63 -12.03
C TYR A 55 1.37 -5.05 -11.94
N ILE A 56 0.51 -6.06 -11.86
CA ILE A 56 0.92 -7.47 -11.87
C ILE A 56 1.59 -7.79 -13.21
N GLU A 57 0.96 -7.40 -14.33
CA GLU A 57 1.52 -7.62 -15.67
C GLU A 57 2.89 -6.97 -15.85
N ASP A 58 3.06 -5.72 -15.38
CA ASP A 58 4.34 -5.01 -15.44
C ASP A 58 5.42 -5.73 -14.60
N LEU A 59 5.09 -6.18 -13.38
CA LEU A 59 6.03 -6.90 -12.50
C LEU A 59 6.42 -8.26 -13.08
N GLU A 60 5.47 -9.01 -13.65
CA GLU A 60 5.75 -10.31 -14.27
C GLU A 60 6.59 -10.17 -15.55
N GLN A 61 6.45 -9.07 -16.29
CA GLN A 61 7.32 -8.75 -17.43
C GLN A 61 8.77 -8.45 -17.01
N GLU A 62 8.97 -7.94 -15.80
CA GLU A 62 10.29 -7.75 -15.17
C GLU A 62 10.83 -9.02 -14.50
N GLU A 63 10.28 -10.19 -14.84
CA GLU A 63 10.64 -11.51 -14.28
C GLU A 63 10.37 -11.65 -12.77
N ALA A 64 9.59 -10.74 -12.16
CA ALA A 64 9.17 -10.87 -10.77
C ALA A 64 7.95 -11.78 -10.67
N GLN A 65 8.01 -12.79 -9.79
CA GLN A 65 6.87 -13.67 -9.54
C GLN A 65 5.97 -13.07 -8.47
N VAL A 66 4.70 -12.78 -8.77
CA VAL A 66 3.74 -12.32 -7.74
C VAL A 66 3.34 -13.46 -6.81
N MET A 67 3.52 -13.27 -5.51
CA MET A 67 3.13 -14.21 -4.44
C MET A 67 1.79 -13.87 -3.81
N ALA A 68 1.51 -12.58 -3.62
CA ALA A 68 0.29 -12.11 -2.97
C ALA A 68 -0.07 -10.71 -3.44
N VAL A 69 -1.37 -10.44 -3.47
CA VAL A 69 -1.94 -9.12 -3.76
C VAL A 69 -3.00 -8.84 -2.71
N ASP A 70 -2.94 -7.67 -2.10
CA ASP A 70 -3.93 -7.21 -1.12
C ASP A 70 -4.38 -5.78 -1.44
N ILE A 71 -5.65 -5.47 -1.15
CA ILE A 71 -6.23 -4.13 -1.36
C ILE A 71 -6.64 -3.59 -0.01
N LYS A 72 -5.95 -2.56 0.46
CA LYS A 72 -6.13 -2.04 1.81
C LYS A 72 -6.06 -0.53 1.90
N ARG A 73 -6.63 -0.01 2.98
CA ARG A 73 -6.48 1.41 3.34
C ARG A 73 -5.20 1.62 4.12
N GLY A 74 -4.58 2.78 3.94
CA GLY A 74 -3.47 3.20 4.76
C GLY A 74 -2.64 4.31 4.14
N GLN A 75 -1.46 4.48 4.71
CA GLN A 75 -0.44 5.40 4.21
C GLN A 75 0.91 4.67 4.25
N PRO A 76 1.33 4.04 3.14
CA PRO A 76 2.65 3.43 3.06
C PRO A 76 3.72 4.50 3.27
N ARG A 77 4.73 4.18 4.08
CA ARG A 77 5.89 5.07 4.28
C ARG A 77 6.88 4.98 3.11
N GLU A 78 6.93 3.80 2.51
CA GLU A 78 7.81 3.44 1.40
C GLU A 78 6.95 2.70 0.37
N LEU A 79 7.11 3.05 -0.91
CA LEU A 79 6.32 2.46 -1.99
C LEU A 79 6.90 1.13 -2.48
N THR A 80 8.20 0.93 -2.28
CA THR A 80 8.91 -0.32 -2.58
C THR A 80 9.76 -0.66 -1.38
N ILE A 81 9.58 -1.86 -0.85
CA ILE A 81 10.38 -2.40 0.26
C ILE A 81 11.11 -3.62 -0.26
N PHE A 82 12.44 -3.56 -0.25
CA PHE A 82 13.28 -4.67 -0.67
C PHE A 82 13.47 -5.69 0.46
N GLU A 83 13.94 -6.90 0.11
CA GLU A 83 14.10 -8.01 1.05
C GLU A 83 14.96 -7.64 2.27
N ASP A 84 16.02 -6.87 2.07
CA ASP A 84 16.95 -6.40 3.10
C ASP A 84 16.36 -5.33 4.02
N GLU A 85 15.25 -4.70 3.62
CA GLU A 85 14.53 -3.69 4.41
C GLU A 85 13.32 -4.26 5.15
N LEU A 86 12.86 -5.47 4.80
CA LEU A 86 11.70 -6.12 5.41
C LEU A 86 11.79 -6.20 6.93
N VAL A 87 12.97 -6.50 7.48
CA VAL A 87 13.18 -6.59 8.93
C VAL A 87 12.88 -5.26 9.62
N LYS A 88 13.31 -4.14 9.03
CA LYS A 88 13.07 -2.79 9.58
C LYS A 88 11.57 -2.46 9.55
N VAL A 89 10.89 -2.81 8.46
CA VAL A 89 9.45 -2.55 8.31
C VAL A 89 8.62 -3.41 9.26
N LEU A 90 8.96 -4.68 9.42
CA LEU A 90 8.27 -5.58 10.35
C LEU A 90 8.43 -5.11 11.80
N GLN A 91 9.62 -4.64 12.20
CA GLN A 91 9.81 -4.02 13.50
C GLN A 91 8.85 -2.83 13.69
N GLN A 92 8.83 -1.88 12.75
CA GLN A 92 7.95 -0.71 12.84
C GLN A 92 6.45 -1.06 12.92
N ARG A 93 6.01 -2.16 12.30
CA ARG A 93 4.62 -2.62 12.36
C ARG A 93 4.24 -3.26 13.70
N LEU A 94 5.21 -3.81 14.44
CA LEU A 94 4.98 -4.52 15.71
C LEU A 94 5.04 -3.61 16.95
N GLU A 95 5.81 -2.51 16.91
CA GLU A 95 5.97 -1.54 18.00
C GLU A 95 4.66 -0.98 18.63
N PRO A 96 3.59 -0.64 17.87
CA PRO A 96 2.36 -0.12 18.49
C PRO A 96 1.51 -1.19 19.20
N VAL A 97 1.82 -2.49 19.02
CA VAL A 97 1.07 -3.59 19.65
C VAL A 97 1.71 -4.05 20.96
N THR A 98 3.03 -3.93 21.11
CA THR A 98 3.75 -4.44 22.29
C THR A 98 3.83 -3.43 23.44
N SER A 99 3.77 -2.13 23.15
CA SER A 99 3.82 -1.09 24.19
C SER A 99 2.57 -1.04 25.07
N SER A 100 1.41 -1.55 24.60
CA SER A 100 0.18 -1.58 25.41
C SER A 100 0.04 -2.81 26.31
N PHE A 101 0.86 -3.87 26.10
CA PHE A 101 0.76 -5.12 26.87
C PHE A 101 1.62 -5.15 28.13
N THR A 102 2.64 -4.28 28.26
CA THR A 102 3.54 -4.26 29.42
C THR A 102 3.04 -3.38 30.58
N GLU A 103 2.14 -2.41 30.33
CA GLU A 103 1.57 -1.58 31.40
C GLU A 103 0.47 -2.27 32.22
N ALA A 104 -0.07 -3.42 31.77
CA ALA A 104 -1.21 -4.08 32.40
C ALA A 104 -0.86 -5.14 33.49
N TRP A 105 0.42 -5.46 33.70
CA TRP A 105 0.86 -6.53 34.63
C TRP A 105 1.93 -6.08 35.65
N VAL A 106 2.10 -4.77 35.83
CA VAL A 106 3.00 -4.19 36.86
C VAL A 106 2.21 -3.33 37.88
N GLY A 107 0.88 -3.48 37.90
CA GLY A 107 -0.02 -2.82 38.86
C GLY A 107 -0.58 -3.78 39.90
#